data_AF-A0A7H4LQV2-F1
#
_entry.id   AF-A0A7H4LQV2-F1
#
_cell.length_a   1.000
_cell.length_b   1.000
_cell.length_c   1.000
_cell.angle_alpha   90.00
_cell.angle_beta   90.00
_cell.angle_gamma   90.00
#
_symmetry.space_group_name_H-M   'P 1'
#
loop_
_entity.id
_entity.type
_entity.pdbx_description
1 polymer ?
#
loop_
_entity_poly.entity_id
_entity_poly.type
_entity_poly.pdbx_seq_one_letter_code
_entity_poly.pdbx_strand_id
1 'polypeptide(L)'
;MLLGSSFASPFTQLHLSPGPNAGSTARPAAGLVLRIEAAKQLTGRVVTTKANKTVGVEVARLKQHPKYHRREKIKKKYQAHDPDNQFKVGDVVELVRSRPISKTKHFLAVPVPPRDTRRKAQLLPPLESQSGDDSAAAEETAA
;
A
#
# COMPACT_ATOMS: atom_id res chain seq x y z
N MET A 1 72.88 39.10 24.30
CA MET A 1 71.67 38.31 24.03
C MET A 1 71.85 37.58 22.72
N LEU A 2 71.77 36.25 22.72
CA LEU A 2 71.15 35.39 21.70
C LEU A 2 71.42 33.93 22.09
N LEU A 3 70.37 33.30 22.61
CA LEU A 3 70.26 31.89 22.96
C LEU A 3 70.06 31.03 21.69
N GLY A 4 70.41 29.76 21.79
CA GLY A 4 69.72 28.67 21.07
C GLY A 4 70.62 27.93 20.07
N SER A 5 71.34 26.88 20.47
CA SER A 5 70.86 25.50 20.72
C SER A 5 70.69 24.67 19.44
N SER A 6 71.74 23.88 19.19
CA SER A 6 71.77 22.53 18.62
C SER A 6 70.43 21.76 18.64
N PHE A 7 70.10 21.03 17.56
CA PHE A 7 70.06 19.55 17.60
C PHE A 7 69.76 18.91 16.23
N ALA A 8 70.16 17.64 16.14
CA ALA A 8 70.36 16.82 14.97
C ALA A 8 69.12 16.12 14.40
N SER A 9 69.29 15.62 13.16
CA SER A 9 68.78 14.35 12.59
C SER A 9 67.70 14.47 11.50
N PRO A 10 67.94 13.98 10.27
CA PRO A 10 66.88 13.63 9.35
C PRO A 10 66.35 12.24 9.73
N PHE A 11 65.42 12.18 10.69
CA PHE A 11 64.66 10.96 10.94
C PHE A 11 63.72 10.75 9.75
N THR A 12 64.06 9.77 8.92
CA THR A 12 63.29 9.31 7.77
C THR A 12 61.90 8.86 8.24
N GLN A 13 60.90 9.69 7.98
CA GLN A 13 59.50 9.38 8.27
C GLN A 13 59.02 8.29 7.30
N LEU A 14 58.81 7.08 7.80
CA LEU A 14 58.03 6.06 7.11
C LEU A 14 56.60 6.60 6.90
N HIS A 15 56.26 6.91 5.65
CA HIS A 15 54.89 7.25 5.25
C HIS A 15 54.04 5.97 5.31
N LEU A 16 53.34 5.80 6.43
CA LEU A 16 52.33 4.76 6.61
C LEU A 16 51.14 5.09 5.72
N SER A 17 51.03 4.39 4.59
CA SER A 17 49.83 4.36 3.76
C SER A 17 48.61 3.98 4.62
N PRO A 18 47.51 4.76 4.62
CA PRO A 18 46.29 4.32 5.27
C PRO A 18 45.79 3.09 4.52
N GLY A 19 45.77 1.95 5.23
CA GLY A 19 45.18 0.72 4.71
C GLY A 19 43.71 0.95 4.33
N PRO A 20 43.16 0.16 3.39
CA PRO A 20 41.73 0.20 3.12
C PRO A 20 41.00 -0.09 4.44
N ASN A 21 40.14 0.83 4.85
CA ASN A 21 39.25 0.64 5.98
C ASN A 21 38.37 -0.60 5.73
N ALA A 22 38.86 -1.78 6.14
CA ALA A 22 38.08 -2.98 6.36
C ALA A 22 37.28 -2.81 7.66
N GLY A 23 36.51 -1.72 7.72
CA GLY A 23 35.37 -1.63 8.60
C GLY A 23 34.25 -2.40 7.90
N SER A 24 33.89 -3.54 8.47
CA SER A 24 32.62 -4.19 8.22
C SER A 24 31.51 -3.16 8.41
N THR A 25 31.13 -2.44 7.36
CA THR A 25 29.88 -1.68 7.34
C THR A 25 28.80 -2.72 7.26
N ALA A 26 28.43 -3.20 8.44
CA ALA A 26 27.33 -4.11 8.67
C ALA A 26 26.10 -3.55 7.95
N ARG A 27 25.83 -4.09 6.77
CA ARG A 27 24.46 -4.19 6.29
C ARG A 27 23.88 -5.33 7.14
N PRO A 28 22.95 -5.03 8.05
CA PRO A 28 21.58 -4.90 7.57
C PRO A 28 20.73 -3.92 8.38
N ALA A 29 20.08 -3.00 7.69
CA ALA A 29 18.80 -2.49 8.15
C ALA A 29 17.94 -2.20 6.92
N ALA A 30 17.58 -3.27 6.19
CA ALA A 30 16.29 -3.24 5.52
C ALA A 30 15.29 -2.92 6.63
N GLY A 31 14.80 -1.67 6.63
CA GLY A 31 14.15 -1.07 7.77
C GLY A 31 13.11 -2.00 8.36
N LEU A 32 13.18 -2.18 9.69
CA LEU A 32 12.09 -2.72 10.49
C LEU A 32 10.87 -1.81 10.29
N VAL A 33 10.14 -2.02 9.20
CA VAL A 33 8.75 -1.58 9.10
C VAL A 33 8.03 -2.54 10.03
N LEU A 34 7.92 -2.15 11.31
CA LEU A 34 7.17 -2.87 12.32
C LEU A 34 5.69 -2.90 11.88
N ARG A 35 5.36 -3.86 11.02
CA ARG A 35 4.00 -4.17 10.64
C ARG A 35 3.39 -4.85 11.84
N ILE A 36 2.46 -4.18 12.51
CA ILE A 36 1.72 -4.80 13.61
C ILE A 36 0.73 -5.78 12.99
N GLU A 37 1.16 -7.03 12.80
CA GLU A 37 0.39 -8.06 12.09
C GLU A 37 -0.91 -8.43 12.82
N ALA A 38 -0.92 -8.29 14.15
CA ALA A 38 -2.10 -8.55 14.97
C ALA A 38 -3.21 -7.49 14.82
N ALA A 39 -2.97 -6.35 14.15
CA ALA A 39 -3.95 -5.30 14.01
C ALA A 39 -4.87 -5.51 12.80
N LYS A 40 -6.18 -5.31 13.00
CA LYS A 40 -7.19 -5.40 11.92
C LYS A 40 -6.88 -4.40 10.79
N GLN A 41 -6.72 -4.93 9.58
CA GLN A 41 -6.52 -4.16 8.36
C GLN A 41 -7.86 -3.60 7.87
N LEU A 42 -7.85 -2.38 7.33
CA LEU A 42 -9.05 -1.68 6.85
C LEU A 42 -8.92 -1.43 5.36
N THR A 43 -9.85 -1.91 4.55
CA THR A 43 -9.88 -1.60 3.11
C THR A 43 -10.77 -0.39 2.85
N GLY A 44 -10.34 0.49 1.95
CA GLY A 44 -11.10 1.69 1.60
C GLY A 44 -10.74 2.24 0.22
N ARG A 45 -11.49 3.25 -0.21
CA ARG A 45 -11.27 3.93 -1.48
C ARG A 45 -10.59 5.28 -1.27
N VAL A 46 -9.60 5.61 -2.09
CA VAL A 46 -8.93 6.91 -2.06
C VAL A 46 -9.89 7.99 -2.57
N VAL A 47 -10.12 9.02 -1.75
CA VAL A 47 -11.00 10.17 -2.06
C VAL A 47 -10.19 11.42 -2.41
N THR A 48 -9.06 11.65 -1.74
CA THR A 48 -8.27 12.87 -1.94
C THR A 48 -6.77 12.61 -1.88
N THR A 49 -6.03 13.13 -2.86
CA THR A 49 -4.56 13.09 -2.93
C THR A 49 -3.97 14.52 -2.90
N LYS A 50 -4.69 15.50 -2.34
CA LYS A 50 -4.25 16.91 -2.36
C LYS A 50 -3.03 17.19 -1.47
N ALA A 51 -2.75 16.33 -0.50
CA ALA A 51 -1.70 16.54 0.49
C ALA A 51 -0.45 15.72 0.15
N ASN A 52 0.72 16.30 0.36
CA ASN A 52 1.99 15.62 0.10
C ASN A 52 2.15 14.39 1.00
N LYS A 53 2.61 13.29 0.41
CA LYS A 53 2.92 12.02 1.08
C LYS A 53 1.77 11.44 1.92
N THR A 54 0.55 11.79 1.54
CA THR A 54 -0.67 11.56 2.31
C THR A 54 -1.86 11.33 1.41
N VAL A 55 -2.58 10.25 1.64
CA VAL A 55 -3.82 9.96 0.93
C VAL A 55 -5.00 9.91 1.90
N GLY A 56 -6.08 10.59 1.52
CA GLY A 56 -7.34 10.58 2.24
C GLY A 56 -8.19 9.41 1.76
N VAL A 57 -8.39 8.42 2.63
CA VAL A 57 -9.09 7.17 2.31
C VAL A 57 -10.41 7.09 3.05
N GLU A 58 -11.49 6.80 2.33
CA GLU A 58 -12.80 6.53 2.90
C GLU A 58 -13.00 5.02 3.10
N VAL A 59 -13.21 4.63 4.36
CA VAL A 59 -13.56 3.25 4.74
C VAL A 59 -15.05 3.21 5.04
N ALA A 60 -15.78 2.41 4.27
CA ALA A 60 -17.20 2.15 4.49
C ALA A 60 -17.39 0.81 5.21
N ARG A 61 -18.23 0.80 6.25
CA ARG A 61 -18.64 -0.42 6.95
C ARG A 61 -20.14 -0.42 7.20
N LEU A 62 -20.73 -1.60 7.27
CA LEU A 62 -22.12 -1.76 7.68
C LEU A 62 -22.16 -1.88 9.20
N LYS A 63 -22.94 -1.03 9.86
CA LYS A 63 -23.27 -1.14 11.29
C LYS A 63 -24.77 -1.36 11.43
N GLN A 64 -25.17 -2.19 12.38
CA GLN A 64 -26.58 -2.34 12.72
C GLN A 64 -27.04 -1.16 13.59
N HIS A 65 -28.18 -0.57 13.25
CA HIS A 65 -28.80 0.45 14.10
C HIS A 65 -29.31 -0.21 15.39
N PRO A 66 -29.00 0.33 16.59
CA PRO A 66 -29.28 -0.36 17.86
C PRO A 66 -30.77 -0.61 18.13
N LYS A 67 -31.64 0.35 17.80
CA LYS A 67 -33.10 0.22 17.99
C LYS A 67 -33.78 -0.58 16.86
N TYR A 68 -33.59 -0.14 15.62
CA TYR A 68 -34.33 -0.68 14.46
C TYR A 68 -33.70 -1.88 13.79
N HIS A 69 -32.49 -2.31 14.19
CA HIS A 69 -31.81 -3.49 13.66
C HIS A 69 -31.53 -3.49 12.14
N ARG A 70 -31.82 -2.39 11.44
CA ARG A 70 -31.46 -2.15 10.03
C ARG A 70 -29.94 -1.97 9.88
N ARG A 71 -29.37 -2.50 8.80
CA ARG A 71 -27.95 -2.30 8.46
C ARG A 71 -27.76 -0.98 7.72
N GLU A 72 -26.95 -0.10 8.29
CA GLU A 72 -26.66 1.23 7.76
C GLU A 72 -25.19 1.35 7.36
N LYS A 73 -24.91 2.01 6.23
CA LYS A 73 -23.55 2.25 5.73
C LYS A 73 -22.94 3.45 6.46
N ILE A 74 -21.94 3.20 7.29
CA ILE A 74 -21.17 4.25 7.97
C ILE A 74 -19.82 4.40 7.29
N LYS A 75 -19.44 5.65 7.00
CA LYS A 75 -18.19 6.01 6.34
C LYS A 75 -17.30 6.78 7.33
N LYS A 76 -16.00 6.47 7.32
CA LYS A 76 -15.00 7.27 8.05
C LYS A 76 -13.80 7.53 7.15
N LYS A 77 -13.34 8.77 7.14
CA LYS A 77 -12.14 9.19 6.41
C LYS A 77 -10.90 9.02 7.29
N TYR A 78 -9.84 8.49 6.72
CA TYR A 78 -8.55 8.26 7.35
C TYR A 78 -7.45 8.93 6.53
N GLN A 79 -6.43 9.44 7.22
CA GLN A 79 -5.23 9.95 6.60
C GLN A 79 -4.17 8.84 6.64
N ALA A 80 -3.82 8.31 5.46
CA ALA A 80 -2.80 7.28 5.33
C ALA A 80 -1.51 7.89 4.77
N HIS A 81 -0.37 7.35 5.18
CA HIS A 81 0.93 7.72 4.66
C HIS A 81 1.26 6.89 3.43
N ASP A 82 1.67 7.61 2.39
CA ASP A 82 2.22 7.08 1.15
C ASP A 82 3.49 7.90 0.86
N PRO A 83 4.70 7.35 1.02
CA PRO A 83 5.93 8.12 0.83
C PRO A 83 6.18 8.51 -0.63
N ASP A 84 5.70 7.68 -1.57
CA ASP A 84 6.02 7.75 -2.99
C ASP A 84 4.90 8.40 -3.84
N ASN A 85 3.77 8.75 -3.21
CA ASN A 85 2.58 9.33 -3.85
C ASN A 85 2.09 8.49 -5.04
N GLN A 86 2.12 7.16 -4.92
CA GLN A 86 1.76 6.24 -5.98
C GLN A 86 0.24 6.15 -6.19
N PHE A 87 -0.56 6.37 -5.14
CA PHE A 87 -2.01 6.16 -5.21
C PHE A 87 -2.78 7.37 -5.73
N LYS A 88 -3.73 7.10 -6.63
CA LYS A 88 -4.60 8.10 -7.25
C LYS A 88 -6.00 8.07 -6.64
N VAL A 89 -6.76 9.13 -6.91
CA VAL A 89 -8.16 9.21 -6.48
C VAL A 89 -8.95 8.11 -7.19
N GLY A 90 -9.68 7.32 -6.43
CA GLY A 90 -10.51 6.23 -6.93
C GLY A 90 -9.96 4.83 -6.66
N ASP A 91 -8.66 4.71 -6.34
CA ASP A 91 -8.01 3.42 -6.08
C ASP A 91 -8.53 2.77 -4.80
N VAL A 92 -8.48 1.43 -4.77
CA VAL A 92 -8.80 0.64 -3.58
C VAL A 92 -7.50 0.26 -2.89
N VAL A 93 -7.36 0.68 -1.64
CA VAL A 93 -6.15 0.51 -0.85
C VAL A 93 -6.45 -0.15 0.49
N GLU A 94 -5.47 -0.85 1.01
CA GLU A 94 -5.49 -1.43 2.35
C GLU A 94 -4.74 -0.53 3.31
N LEU A 95 -5.36 -0.24 4.46
CA LEU A 95 -4.79 0.57 5.53
C LEU A 95 -4.26 -0.36 6.61
N VAL A 96 -2.94 -0.33 6.76
CA VAL A 96 -2.22 -1.05 7.81
C VAL A 96 -1.89 -0.09 8.93
N ARG A 97 -2.13 -0.49 10.18
CA ARG A 97 -1.74 0.31 11.36
C ARG A 97 -0.23 0.48 11.41
N SER A 98 0.22 1.69 11.65
CA SER A 98 1.64 2.02 11.84
C SER A 98 1.85 2.77 13.15
N ARG A 99 3.12 3.01 13.51
CA ARG A 99 3.43 4.07 14.48
C ARG A 99 2.78 5.40 14.03
N PRO A 100 2.45 6.31 14.96
CA PRO A 100 2.05 7.66 14.58
C PRO A 100 3.12 8.31 13.69
N ILE A 101 2.70 8.81 12.53
CA ILE A 101 3.55 9.55 11.58
C ILE A 101 3.26 11.05 11.74
N SER A 102 2.01 11.39 12.07
CA SER A 102 1.60 12.73 12.47
C SER A 102 0.45 12.64 13.48
N LYS A 103 -0.12 13.80 13.86
CA LYS A 103 -1.30 13.89 14.74
C LYS A 103 -2.49 13.06 14.28
N THR A 104 -2.67 12.89 12.96
CA THR A 104 -3.84 12.19 12.38
C THR A 104 -3.44 10.96 11.55
N LYS A 105 -2.19 10.91 11.06
CA LYS A 105 -1.69 9.84 10.19
C LYS A 105 -1.12 8.69 11.02
N HIS A 106 -1.91 7.64 11.17
CA HIS A 106 -1.56 6.42 11.92
C HIS A 106 -1.66 5.14 11.07
N PHE A 107 -1.76 5.30 9.75
CA PHE A 107 -1.93 4.21 8.81
C PHE A 107 -0.95 4.36 7.65
N LEU A 108 -0.47 3.22 7.15
CA LEU A 108 0.25 3.08 5.88
C LEU A 108 -0.71 2.59 4.81
N ALA A 109 -0.62 3.16 3.61
CA ALA A 109 -1.37 2.69 2.45
C ALA A 109 -0.61 1.55 1.75
N VAL A 110 -1.27 0.40 1.57
CA VAL A 110 -0.73 -0.80 0.93
C VAL A 110 -1.62 -1.16 -0.26
N PRO A 111 -1.05 -1.56 -1.40
CA PRO A 111 -1.85 -2.00 -2.55
C PRO A 111 -2.63 -3.27 -2.22
N VAL A 112 -3.89 -3.32 -2.63
CA VAL A 112 -4.72 -4.53 -2.50
C VAL A 112 -4.41 -5.48 -3.65
N PRO A 113 -4.13 -6.77 -3.41
CA PRO A 113 -3.94 -7.73 -4.49
C PRO A 113 -5.24 -7.89 -5.30
N PRO A 114 -5.16 -8.08 -6.64
CA PRO A 114 -6.33 -8.31 -7.45
C PRO A 114 -7.07 -9.56 -6.96
N ARG A 115 -8.37 -9.43 -6.70
CA ARG A 115 -9.23 -10.57 -6.35
C ARG A 115 -9.26 -11.52 -7.55
N ASP A 116 -8.87 -12.77 -7.37
CA ASP A 116 -8.89 -13.79 -8.42
C ASP A 116 -10.32 -13.99 -8.95
N THR A 117 -10.63 -13.41 -10.11
CA THR A 117 -11.95 -13.48 -10.74
C THR A 117 -12.16 -14.79 -11.48
N ARG A 118 -11.10 -15.59 -11.70
CA ARG A 118 -11.14 -16.86 -12.47
C ARG A 118 -12.11 -17.88 -11.88
N ARG A 119 -12.17 -17.95 -10.54
CA ARG A 119 -13.08 -18.87 -9.84
C ARG A 119 -14.57 -18.57 -10.10
N LYS A 120 -14.94 -17.31 -10.36
CA LYS A 120 -16.34 -16.94 -10.59
C LYS A 120 -16.79 -17.33 -12.00
N ALA A 121 -15.90 -17.21 -12.98
CA ALA A 121 -16.18 -17.59 -14.37
C ALA A 121 -16.34 -19.12 -14.54
N GLN A 122 -15.61 -19.92 -13.75
CA GLN A 122 -15.68 -21.38 -13.79
C GLN A 122 -16.93 -21.98 -13.11
N LEU A 123 -17.61 -21.23 -12.24
CA LEU A 123 -18.75 -21.70 -11.43
C LEU A 123 -20.13 -21.34 -12.01
N LEU A 124 -20.19 -20.60 -13.12
CA LEU A 124 -21.45 -20.28 -13.80
C LEU A 124 -21.67 -21.34 -14.89
N PRO A 125 -22.71 -22.19 -14.78
CA PRO A 125 -23.12 -23.03 -15.89
C PRO A 125 -23.45 -22.13 -17.09
N PRO A 126 -22.96 -22.43 -18.30
CA PRO A 126 -23.48 -21.80 -19.51
C PRO A 126 -25.00 -21.95 -19.52
N LEU A 127 -25.73 -20.84 -19.61
CA LEU A 127 -27.16 -20.90 -19.88
C LEU A 127 -27.29 -21.45 -21.29
N GLU A 128 -27.50 -22.76 -21.39
CA GLU A 128 -27.86 -23.41 -22.63
C GLU A 128 -29.11 -22.72 -23.16
N SER A 129 -28.90 -21.98 -24.24
CA SER A 129 -29.94 -21.48 -25.11
C SER A 129 -30.76 -22.68 -25.58
N GLN A 130 -31.87 -22.95 -24.90
CA GLN A 130 -32.99 -23.60 -25.55
C GLN A 130 -33.51 -22.60 -26.58
N SER A 131 -32.90 -22.64 -27.76
CA SER A 131 -33.55 -22.24 -28.99
C SER A 131 -34.84 -23.05 -29.05
N GLY A 132 -35.95 -22.39 -28.68
CA GLY A 132 -37.28 -22.89 -28.96
C GLY A 132 -37.44 -22.95 -30.47
N ASP A 133 -37.32 -24.16 -31.01
CA ASP A 133 -37.92 -24.55 -32.26
C ASP A 133 -39.44 -24.36 -32.15
N ASP A 134 -39.94 -23.13 -32.29
CA ASP A 134 -41.35 -22.88 -32.62
C ASP A 134 -41.47 -22.87 -34.15
N SER A 135 -41.46 -24.08 -34.70
CA SER A 135 -42.03 -24.40 -36.00
C SER A 135 -43.56 -24.38 -35.95
N ALA A 136 -44.19 -23.98 -37.06
CA ALA A 136 -45.63 -23.96 -37.39
C ALA A 136 -46.35 -22.62 -37.10
N ALA A 137 -47.14 -22.04 -37.99
CA ALA A 137 -47.89 -22.60 -39.10
C ALA A 137 -48.04 -21.62 -40.27
N ALA A 138 -48.21 -22.21 -41.45
CA ALA A 138 -48.71 -21.56 -42.65
C ALA A 138 -50.05 -20.86 -42.41
N GLU A 139 -50.28 -19.71 -43.06
CA GLU A 139 -51.51 -19.46 -43.82
C GLU A 139 -51.21 -18.47 -44.97
N GLU A 140 -51.22 -19.05 -46.17
CA GLU A 140 -51.44 -18.40 -47.46
C GLU A 140 -52.83 -17.74 -47.42
N THR A 141 -52.88 -16.40 -47.42
CA THR A 141 -54.12 -15.64 -47.59
C THR A 141 -54.02 -14.71 -48.78
N ALA A 142 -55.09 -14.77 -49.58
CA ALA A 142 -55.26 -14.27 -50.93
C ALA A 142 -55.27 -12.74 -51.09
N ALA A 143 -54.83 -12.27 -52.27
CA ALA A 143 -55.46 -11.22 -53.07
C ALA A 143 -54.86 -11.19 -54.49
#